data_AF-A0A923WUU5-F1
#
_entry.id   AF-A0A923WUU5-F1
#
_cell.length_a   1.000
_cell.length_b   1.000
_cell.length_c   1.000
_cell.angle_alpha   90.00
_cell.angle_beta   90.00
_cell.angle_gamma   90.00
#
_symmetry.space_group_name_H-M   'P 1'
#
loop_
_entity.id
_entity.type
_entity.pdbx_description
1 polymer ?
#
loop_
_entity_poly.entity_id
_entity_poly.type
_entity_poly.pdbx_seq_one_letter_code
_entity_poly.pdbx_strand_id
1 'polypeptide(L)' 'MKVAVVGAGISGLSCAYRLAQAGAEVSLYEAGAYFGGHSNTVDVTLDGQTFGVDTGFLVFNDRT' A
#
# COMPACT_ATOMS: atom_id res chain seq x y z
N MET A 1 5.68 22.72 6.41
CA MET A 1 5.98 21.79 7.53
C MET A 1 6.60 20.53 6.93
N LYS A 2 7.65 19.95 7.53
CA LYS A 2 8.24 18.67 7.07
C LYS A 2 7.75 17.52 7.95
N VAL A 3 7.31 16.43 7.34
CA VAL A 3 6.76 15.26 8.06
C VAL A 3 7.38 13.98 7.52
N ALA A 4 7.84 13.11 8.42
CA ALA A 4 8.25 11.76 8.09
C ALA A 4 7.12 10.77 8.42
N VAL A 5 6.76 9.92 7.46
CA VAL A 5 5.85 8.79 7.65
C VAL A 5 6.66 7.51 7.54
N VAL A 6 6.61 6.64 8.56
CA VAL A 6 7.35 5.37 8.60
C VAL A 6 6.37 4.21 8.41
N GLY A 7 6.60 3.41 7.37
CA GLY A 7 5.74 2.36 6.87
C GLY A 7 4.87 2.85 5.71
N ALA A 8 4.96 2.19 4.56
CA ALA A 8 4.18 2.43 3.35
C ALA A 8 3.06 1.39 3.16
N GLY A 9 2.49 0.88 4.26
CA GLY A 9 1.21 0.18 4.23
C GLY A 9 0.04 1.11 3.93
N ILE A 10 -1.18 0.58 3.85
CA ILE A 10 -2.39 1.34 3.51
C ILE A 10 -2.60 2.59 4.38
N SER A 11 -2.33 2.50 5.69
CA SER A 11 -2.45 3.62 6.63
C SER A 11 -1.39 4.69 6.38
N GLY A 12 -0.13 4.30 6.16
CA GLY A 12 0.97 5.21 5.89
C GLY A 12 0.81 5.95 4.56
N LEU A 13 0.44 5.24 3.49
CA LEU A 13 0.13 5.83 2.19
C LEU A 13 -1.03 6.82 2.29
N SER A 14 -2.12 6.45 2.98
CA SER A 14 -3.26 7.33 3.21
C SER A 14 -2.89 8.59 3.99
N CYS A 15 -2.09 8.44 5.05
CA CYS A 15 -1.59 9.56 5.86
C CYS A 15 -0.70 10.49 5.04
N ALA A 16 0.32 9.95 4.37
CA ALA A 16 1.24 10.69 3.54
C ALA A 16 0.52 11.47 2.43
N TYR A 17 -0.43 10.82 1.75
CA TYR A 17 -1.26 11.44 0.72
C TYR A 17 -2.04 12.65 1.25
N ARG A 18 -2.76 12.49 2.37
CA ARG A 18 -3.56 13.59 2.94
C ARG A 18 -2.71 14.73 3.47
N LEU A 19 -1.56 14.43 4.07
CA LEU A 19 -0.61 15.45 4.54
C LEU A 19 -0.01 16.25 3.37
N ALA A 20 0.35 15.58 2.28
CA ALA A 20 0.84 16.24 1.08
C ALA A 20 -0.24 17.15 0.46
N GLN A 21 -1.50 16.68 0.38
CA GLN A 21 -2.63 17.51 -0.06
C GLN A 21 -2.85 18.74 0.83
N ALA A 22 -2.56 18.64 2.13
CA ALA A 22 -2.62 19.77 3.06
C ALA A 22 -1.40 20.71 2.99
N GLY A 23 -0.45 20.48 2.08
CA GLY A 23 0.72 21.33 1.86
C GLY A 23 1.94 21.01 2.72
N ALA A 24 1.99 19.84 3.36
CA ALA A 24 3.20 19.36 4.03
C ALA A 24 4.21 18.80 3.03
N GLU A 25 5.51 19.00 3.30
CA GLU A 25 6.60 18.29 2.63
C GLU A 25 6.76 16.92 3.33
N VAL A 26 6.36 15.84 2.65
CA VAL A 26 6.30 14.50 3.23
C VAL A 26 7.45 13.64 2.73
N SER A 27 8.16 12.98 3.65
CA SER A 27 9.07 11.88 3.36
C SER A 27 8.45 10.57 3.84
N LEU A 28 8.25 9.62 2.94
CA LEU A 28 7.71 8.30 3.25
C LEU A 28 8.85 7.28 3.23
N TYR A 29 8.96 6.48 4.28
CA TYR A 29 9.97 5.44 4.45
C TYR A 29 9.30 4.07 4.52
N GLU A 30 9.84 3.08 3.79
CA GLU A 30 9.40 1.69 3.81
C GLU A 30 10.63 0.79 3.98
N ALA A 31 10.50 -0.26 4.80
CA ALA A 31 11.57 -1.21 5.04
C ALA A 31 11.63 -2.30 3.96
N GLY A 32 10.49 -2.64 3.36
CA GLY A 32 10.35 -3.61 2.29
C GLY A 32 10.73 -3.08 0.91
N ALA A 33 10.69 -3.97 -0.08
CA ALA A 33 11.01 -3.67 -1.46
C ALA A 33 9.84 -3.06 -2.26
N TYR A 34 8.65 -2.95 -1.67
CA TYR A 34 7.43 -2.49 -2.31
C TYR A 34 6.52 -1.77 -1.30
N PHE A 35 5.61 -0.94 -1.82
CA PHE A 35 4.58 -0.27 -1.02
C PHE A 35 3.29 -1.09 -1.00
N GLY A 36 2.50 -0.94 0.06
CA GLY A 36 1.21 -1.61 0.23
C GLY A 36 1.13 -2.42 1.52
N GLY A 37 2.26 -2.93 2.02
CA GLY A 37 2.30 -3.76 3.21
C GLY A 37 1.43 -5.01 3.02
N HIS A 38 0.41 -5.20 3.86
CA HIS A 38 -0.54 -6.31 3.71
C HIS A 38 -1.51 -6.16 2.51
N SER A 39 -1.58 -5.00 1.86
CA SER A 39 -2.22 -4.89 0.55
C SER A 39 -1.23 -5.42 -0.50
N ASN A 40 -1.24 -6.73 -0.71
CA ASN A 40 -0.24 -7.43 -1.51
C ASN A 40 -0.89 -8.40 -2.51
N THR A 41 -0.73 -8.10 -3.80
CA THR A 41 -1.08 -8.99 -4.92
C THR A 41 0.23 -9.50 -5.51
N VAL A 42 0.36 -10.82 -5.63
CA VAL A 42 1.53 -11.46 -6.25
C VAL A 42 1.13 -12.11 -7.57
N ASP A 43 1.97 -11.97 -8.58
CA ASP A 43 1.77 -12.65 -9.86
C ASP A 43 2.19 -14.12 -9.73
N VAL A 44 1.29 -15.03 -10.11
CA VAL A 44 1.51 -16.47 -10.15
C VAL A 44 1.27 -16.97 -11.57
N THR A 45 2.26 -17.64 -12.16
CA THR A 45 2.14 -18.24 -13.49
C THR A 45 1.87 -19.74 -13.37
N LEU A 46 0.77 -20.21 -13.98
CA LEU A 46 0.40 -21.62 -14.07
C LEU A 46 0.04 -21.95 -15.53
N ASP A 47 0.61 -23.03 -16.08
CA ASP A 47 0.37 -23.49 -17.46
C ASP A 47 0.54 -22.39 -18.54
N GLY A 48 1.49 -21.47 -18.31
CA GLY A 48 1.78 -20.35 -19.22
C GLY A 48 0.85 -19.14 -19.08
N GLN A 49 -0.11 -19.17 -18.16
CA GLN A 49 -1.00 -18.05 -17.85
C GLN A 49 -0.65 -17.42 -16.50
N THR A 50 -0.62 -16.09 -16.42
CA THR A 50 -0.34 -15.35 -15.18
C THR A 50 -1.62 -14.81 -14.55
N PHE A 51 -1.70 -14.95 -13.22
CA PHE A 51 -2.81 -14.51 -12.38
C PHE A 51 -2.27 -13.64 -11.25
N GLY A 52 -2.94 -12.53 -10.96
CA GLY A 52 -2.73 -11.79 -9.71
C GLY A 52 -3.44 -12.50 -8.57
N VAL A 53 -2.71 -12.85 -7.51
CA VAL A 53 -3.23 -13.52 -6.31
C VAL A 53 -3.02 -12.62 -5.10
N ASP A 54 -4.12 -12.24 -4.44
CA ASP A 54 -4.05 -11.45 -3.22
C ASP A 54 -3.65 -12.33 -2.02
N THR A 55 -2.58 -11.96 -1.34
CA THR A 55 -2.05 -12.74 -0.19
C THR A 55 -2.28 -12.04 1.16
N GLY A 56 -3.01 -10.92 1.17
CA GLY A 56 -3.27 -10.17 2.39
C GLY A 56 -4.73 -9.74 2.50
N PHE A 57 -5.07 -8.50 2.12
CA PHE A 57 -6.47 -8.07 2.12
C PHE A 57 -7.19 -8.49 0.83
N LEU A 58 -8.14 -9.43 0.93
CA LEU A 58 -8.89 -9.97 -0.23
C LEU A 58 -10.31 -9.42 -0.37
N VAL A 59 -10.91 -8.95 0.72
CA VAL A 59 -12.35 -8.63 0.76
C VAL A 59 -12.55 -7.22 1.30
N PHE A 60 -13.33 -6.43 0.55
CA PHE A 60 -13.87 -5.16 0.98
C PHE A 60 -15.39 -5.22 0.85
N ASN A 61 -16.09 -5.27 1.98
CA ASN A 61 -17.55 -5.25 2.01
C ASN A 61 -18.04 -3.83 2.26
N ASP A 62 -19.01 -3.37 1.48
CA ASP A 62 -19.66 -2.07 1.63
C ASP A 62 -20.84 -2.11 2.63
N ARG A 63 -21.32 -3.31 2.99
CA ARG A 63 -22.41 -3.57 3.94
C ARG A 63 -22.17 -4.89 4.69
N THR A 64 -22.60 -4.97 5.94
CA THR A 64 -22.57 -6.17 6.80
C THR A 64 -23.91 -6.88 6.82
#